data_AF-A0AAQ4EZI2-F1
#
_entry.id   AF-A0AAQ4EZI2-F1
#
_cell.length_a   1.000
_cell.length_b   1.000
_cell.length_c   1.000
_cell.angle_alpha   90.00
_cell.angle_beta   90.00
_cell.angle_gamma   90.00
#
_symmetry.space_group_name_H-M   'P 1'
#
loop_
_entity.id
_entity.type
_entity.pdbx_description
1 polymer ?
#
loop_
_entity_poly.entity_id
_entity_poly.type
_entity_poly.pdbx_seq_one_letter_code
_entity_poly.pdbx_strand_id
1 'polypeptide(L)'
;DSVRRLTYTTVLKVGTPHQEFTVVLDTLGSTWLIAYFCAKREPCYGHKMFQWTESSSYSTEWVDGVVEFGSGNITGVESLDTHELGGVDIGKVFFLNGIGFHVPSFVHEPFDGVFGLRLGPHSALSEMARSGVIGKPWLGLYFSPEENVVGEALFGGANKSHYDGSLGFVEAFGDAFQFNIDG
;
A
#
# COMPACT_ATOMS: atom_id res chain seq x y z
N ASP A 1 17.05 -17.33 -19.18
CA ASP A 1 16.73 -15.96 -18.75
C ASP A 1 15.40 -15.90 -18.03
N SER A 2 15.40 -16.27 -16.76
CA SER A 2 14.22 -16.23 -15.87
C SER A 2 14.24 -14.91 -15.11
N VAL A 3 13.49 -13.92 -15.60
CA VAL A 3 13.25 -12.69 -14.84
C VAL A 3 12.37 -13.08 -13.65
N ARG A 4 12.98 -13.20 -12.46
CA ARG A 4 12.25 -13.33 -11.19
C ARG A 4 11.20 -12.20 -11.13
N ARG A 5 9.96 -12.51 -10.77
CA ARG A 5 9.01 -11.49 -10.31
C ARG A 5 9.56 -10.88 -9.03
N LEU A 6 10.23 -9.74 -9.14
CA LEU A 6 10.77 -8.99 -7.99
C LEU A 6 9.69 -8.25 -7.21
N THR A 7 8.49 -8.11 -7.80
CA THR A 7 7.43 -7.25 -7.28
C THR A 7 6.09 -7.97 -7.37
N TYR A 8 5.33 -7.97 -6.27
CA TYR A 8 3.95 -8.44 -6.21
C TYR A 8 3.02 -7.24 -6.14
N THR A 9 2.06 -7.20 -7.07
CA THR A 9 1.11 -6.10 -7.16
C THR A 9 -0.32 -6.58 -6.98
N THR A 10 -1.19 -5.64 -6.63
CA THR A 10 -2.63 -5.83 -6.55
C THR A 10 -3.33 -4.59 -7.08
N VAL A 11 -4.65 -4.67 -7.24
CA VAL A 11 -5.49 -3.54 -7.64
C VAL A 11 -6.08 -2.89 -6.40
N LEU A 12 -5.73 -1.63 -6.18
CA LEU A 12 -6.35 -0.76 -5.20
C LEU A 12 -7.30 0.19 -5.91
N LYS A 13 -8.51 0.35 -5.39
CA LYS A 13 -9.45 1.36 -5.87
C LYS A 13 -9.57 2.48 -4.87
N VAL A 14 -9.55 3.72 -5.34
CA VAL A 14 -9.61 4.92 -4.48
C VAL A 14 -10.65 5.90 -5.01
N GLY A 15 -11.40 6.51 -4.10
CA GLY A 15 -12.39 7.55 -4.38
C GLY A 15 -13.78 7.04 -4.75
N THR A 16 -14.69 7.99 -4.95
CA THR A 16 -16.08 7.78 -5.35
C THR A 16 -16.44 8.68 -6.54
N PRO A 17 -16.66 8.17 -7.76
CA PRO A 17 -16.52 6.77 -8.16
C PRO A 17 -15.06 6.29 -8.08
N HIS A 18 -14.89 4.97 -8.03
CA HIS A 18 -13.57 4.34 -7.90
C HIS A 18 -12.65 4.61 -9.10
N GLN A 19 -11.42 5.02 -8.80
CA GLN A 19 -10.28 5.05 -9.70
C GLN A 19 -9.34 3.89 -9.34
N GLU A 20 -8.89 3.11 -10.33
CA GLU A 20 -8.11 1.88 -10.09
C GLU A 20 -6.61 2.09 -10.29
N PHE A 21 -5.81 1.65 -9.32
CA PHE A 21 -4.35 1.75 -9.30
C PHE A 21 -3.74 0.37 -9.09
N THR A 22 -2.68 0.08 -9.83
CA THR A 22 -1.81 -1.06 -9.55
C THR A 22 -0.89 -0.65 -8.41
N VAL A 23 -0.88 -1.37 -7.30
CA VAL A 23 -0.05 -1.02 -6.14
C VAL A 23 0.73 -2.20 -5.61
N VAL A 24 1.83 -1.92 -4.93
CA VAL A 24 2.50 -2.89 -4.06
C VAL A 24 1.98 -2.77 -2.64
N LEU A 25 1.94 -3.91 -1.93
CA LEU A 25 1.65 -3.95 -0.51
C LEU A 25 2.98 -3.83 0.26
N ASP A 26 3.17 -2.73 0.99
CA ASP A 26 4.42 -2.46 1.70
C ASP A 26 4.21 -2.46 3.22
N THR A 27 4.74 -3.47 3.90
CA THR A 27 4.63 -3.63 5.36
C THR A 27 5.42 -2.60 6.17
N LEU A 28 6.32 -1.84 5.55
CA LEU A 28 7.10 -0.80 6.22
C LEU A 28 6.67 0.62 5.81
N GLY A 29 6.01 0.74 4.66
CA GLY A 29 5.67 2.02 4.05
C GLY A 29 4.35 2.64 4.50
N SER A 30 4.19 3.91 4.13
CA SER A 30 2.92 4.63 4.11
C SER A 30 2.25 4.50 2.74
N THR A 31 0.92 4.62 2.68
CA THR A 31 0.18 4.65 1.41
C THR A 31 0.49 5.93 0.64
N TRP A 32 0.73 5.83 -0.67
CA TRP A 32 0.88 6.97 -1.56
C TRP A 32 0.46 6.63 -2.98
N LEU A 33 -0.06 7.64 -3.67
CA LEU A 33 -0.41 7.60 -5.09
C LEU A 33 0.16 8.84 -5.79
N ILE A 34 0.20 8.84 -7.12
CA ILE A 34 0.67 9.97 -7.91
C ILE A 34 -0.49 10.94 -8.14
N ALA A 35 -0.32 12.22 -7.83
CA ALA A 35 -1.31 13.25 -8.12
C ALA A 35 -1.45 13.49 -9.63
N TYR A 36 -2.67 13.76 -10.13
CA TYR A 36 -2.90 14.07 -11.55
C TYR A 36 -2.12 15.26 -12.09
N PHE A 37 -1.73 16.17 -11.20
CA PHE A 37 -0.97 17.37 -11.53
C PHE A 37 0.53 17.20 -11.21
N CYS A 38 0.99 15.97 -10.92
CA CYS A 38 2.42 15.68 -11.02
C CYS A 38 2.89 16.08 -12.43
N ALA A 39 4.08 16.67 -12.52
CA ALA A 39 4.64 17.05 -13.80
C ALA A 39 4.65 15.85 -14.75
N LYS A 40 4.16 16.03 -15.99
CA LYS A 40 4.12 14.99 -17.04
C LYS A 40 5.52 14.65 -17.59
N ARG A 41 6.41 14.27 -16.68
CA ARG A 41 7.79 13.86 -16.88
C ARG A 41 8.06 12.68 -15.94
N GLU A 42 9.16 11.98 -16.17
CA GLU A 42 9.59 10.93 -15.27
C GLU A 42 9.76 11.46 -13.83
N PRO A 43 9.42 10.66 -12.80
CA PRO A 43 8.91 9.28 -12.90
C PRO A 43 7.37 9.18 -13.02
N CYS A 44 6.62 10.29 -13.05
CA CYS A 44 5.16 10.24 -13.09
C CYS A 44 4.61 9.82 -14.47
N TYR A 45 5.35 10.09 -15.54
CA TYR A 45 4.95 9.70 -16.89
C TYR A 45 4.87 8.18 -17.05
N GLY A 46 3.74 7.68 -17.55
CA GLY A 46 3.51 6.25 -17.78
C GLY A 46 2.73 5.54 -16.67
N HIS A 47 2.57 6.16 -15.51
CA HIS A 47 1.76 5.65 -14.40
C HIS A 47 0.38 6.29 -14.36
N LYS A 48 -0.59 5.59 -13.76
CA LYS A 48 -1.90 6.16 -13.45
C LYS A 48 -1.76 7.22 -12.36
N MET A 49 -2.56 8.26 -12.46
CA MET A 49 -2.54 9.38 -11.52
C MET A 49 -3.94 9.59 -10.94
N PHE A 50 -3.98 9.90 -9.65
CA PHE A 50 -5.20 10.11 -8.89
C PHE A 50 -5.81 11.48 -9.18
N GLN A 51 -7.02 11.45 -9.73
CA GLN A 51 -7.87 12.59 -10.06
C GLN A 51 -8.72 12.96 -8.85
N TRP A 52 -8.14 13.64 -7.87
CA TRP A 52 -8.85 13.97 -6.62
C TRP A 52 -10.12 14.81 -6.84
N THR A 53 -10.17 15.64 -7.89
CA THR A 53 -11.35 16.43 -8.24
C THR A 53 -12.53 15.60 -8.75
N GLU A 54 -12.29 14.35 -9.13
CA GLU A 54 -13.32 13.43 -9.63
C GLU A 54 -13.90 12.54 -8.51
N SER A 55 -13.35 12.59 -7.30
CA SER A 55 -13.84 11.82 -6.16
C SER A 55 -14.71 12.67 -5.23
N SER A 56 -15.98 12.30 -5.05
CA SER A 56 -16.90 12.96 -4.13
C SER A 56 -16.63 12.65 -2.65
N SER A 57 -15.82 11.65 -2.36
CA SER A 57 -15.46 11.21 -1.01
C SER A 57 -14.10 11.76 -0.54
N TYR A 58 -13.35 12.40 -1.44
CA TYR A 58 -12.05 13.00 -1.19
C TYR A 58 -12.14 14.11 -0.15
N SER A 59 -11.15 14.13 0.74
CA SER A 59 -10.96 15.18 1.74
C SER A 59 -9.47 15.38 2.00
N THR A 60 -9.08 16.63 2.25
CA THR A 60 -7.71 16.99 2.63
C THR A 60 -7.77 18.25 3.49
N GLU A 61 -6.80 18.39 4.39
CA GLU A 61 -6.54 19.64 5.13
C GLU A 61 -5.46 20.49 4.45
N TRP A 62 -5.03 20.13 3.23
CA TRP A 62 -3.96 20.80 2.48
C TRP A 62 -2.63 20.87 3.24
N VAL A 63 -2.34 19.82 4.01
CA VAL A 63 -1.10 19.66 4.75
C VAL A 63 -0.05 19.04 3.83
N ASP A 64 1.12 19.67 3.74
CA ASP A 64 2.26 19.11 3.01
C ASP A 64 2.78 17.86 3.73
N GLY A 65 3.02 16.80 2.97
CA GLY A 65 3.52 15.53 3.46
C GLY A 65 4.75 15.06 2.70
N VAL A 66 5.55 14.20 3.36
CA VAL A 66 6.74 13.58 2.78
C VAL A 66 6.77 12.11 3.15
N VAL A 67 7.03 11.25 2.15
CA VAL A 67 7.43 9.85 2.36
C VAL A 67 8.92 9.73 2.04
N GLU A 68 9.70 9.35 3.04
CA GLU A 68 11.15 9.17 2.95
C GLU A 68 11.49 7.72 2.58
N PHE A 69 12.44 7.57 1.67
CA PHE A 69 13.09 6.30 1.30
C PHE A 69 14.59 6.47 1.51
N GLY A 70 15.32 5.38 1.75
CA GLY A 70 16.79 5.46 1.86
C GLY A 70 17.48 6.03 0.62
N SER A 71 16.80 5.99 -0.54
CA SER A 71 17.28 6.48 -1.83
C SER A 71 16.74 7.87 -2.22
N GLY A 72 15.84 8.48 -1.46
CA GLY A 72 15.17 9.72 -1.84
C GLY A 72 13.82 9.94 -1.16
N ASN A 73 12.94 10.77 -1.72
CA ASN A 73 11.63 11.02 -1.13
C ASN A 73 10.52 11.31 -2.15
N ILE A 74 9.29 11.19 -1.69
CA ILE A 74 8.09 11.69 -2.37
C ILE A 74 7.51 12.81 -1.52
N THR A 75 7.28 13.96 -2.13
CA THR A 75 6.60 15.10 -1.50
C THR A 75 5.20 15.24 -2.08
N GLY A 76 4.23 15.68 -1.29
CA GLY A 76 2.85 15.77 -1.74
C GLY A 76 1.94 16.38 -0.70
N VAL A 77 0.64 16.11 -0.83
CA VAL A 77 -0.39 16.59 0.09
C VAL A 77 -1.02 15.39 0.80
N GLU A 78 -1.10 15.47 2.13
CA GLU A 78 -1.82 14.48 2.93
C GLU A 78 -3.31 14.47 2.55
N SER A 79 -3.79 13.30 2.18
CA SER A 79 -5.11 13.12 1.58
C SER A 79 -5.85 11.97 2.26
N LEU A 80 -7.17 12.06 2.30
CA LEU A 80 -8.05 11.06 2.88
C LEU A 80 -9.19 10.77 1.90
N ASP A 81 -9.33 9.51 1.50
CA ASP A 81 -10.41 9.09 0.61
C ASP A 81 -10.82 7.63 0.89
N THR A 82 -11.96 7.20 0.35
CA THR A 82 -12.43 5.82 0.43
C THR A 82 -11.56 4.90 -0.41
N HIS A 83 -11.21 3.75 0.15
CA HIS A 83 -10.42 2.74 -0.53
C HIS A 83 -11.20 1.42 -0.60
N GLU A 84 -11.07 0.70 -1.71
CA GLU A 84 -11.52 -0.69 -1.88
C GLU A 84 -10.33 -1.56 -2.29
N LEU A 85 -10.20 -2.72 -1.65
CA LEU A 85 -9.16 -3.69 -1.93
C LEU A 85 -9.77 -5.10 -1.99
N GLY A 86 -9.50 -5.85 -3.06
CA GLY A 86 -10.01 -7.22 -3.21
C GLY A 86 -11.55 -7.31 -3.28
N GLY A 87 -12.23 -6.25 -3.69
CA GLY A 87 -13.70 -6.17 -3.73
C GLY A 87 -14.35 -5.85 -2.39
N VAL A 88 -13.56 -5.45 -1.38
CA VAL A 88 -14.04 -5.04 -0.06
C VAL A 88 -13.76 -3.57 0.16
N ASP A 89 -14.77 -2.79 0.54
CA ASP A 89 -14.62 -1.42 1.00
C ASP A 89 -13.92 -1.43 2.37
N ILE A 90 -12.73 -0.82 2.42
CA ILE A 90 -11.90 -0.75 3.62
C ILE A 90 -12.03 0.60 4.34
N GLY A 91 -12.95 1.45 3.87
CA GLY A 91 -13.25 2.75 4.44
C GLY A 91 -12.27 3.84 4.02
N LYS A 92 -12.23 4.92 4.81
CA LYS A 92 -11.36 6.07 4.55
C LYS A 92 -9.95 5.80 5.06
N VAL A 93 -8.97 5.89 4.18
CA VAL A 93 -7.54 5.66 4.50
C VAL A 93 -6.74 6.90 4.11
N PHE A 94 -5.82 7.31 4.99
CA PHE A 94 -4.87 8.38 4.70
C PHE A 94 -3.80 7.92 3.72
N PHE A 95 -3.45 8.79 2.77
CA PHE A 95 -2.38 8.56 1.81
C PHE A 95 -1.71 9.88 1.42
N LEU A 96 -0.47 9.80 0.96
CA LEU A 96 0.19 10.92 0.32
C LEU A 96 -0.27 11.01 -1.14
N ASN A 97 -0.87 12.13 -1.52
CA ASN A 97 -1.11 12.48 -2.92
C ASN A 97 0.17 13.13 -3.48
N GLY A 98 1.05 12.32 -4.05
CA GLY A 98 2.43 12.67 -4.40
C GLY A 98 2.52 13.61 -5.61
N ILE A 99 3.33 14.67 -5.46
CA ILE A 99 3.53 15.72 -6.46
C ILE A 99 5.00 15.73 -6.92
N GLY A 100 5.93 15.68 -5.98
CA GLY A 100 7.37 15.65 -6.25
C GLY A 100 7.92 14.26 -6.00
N PHE A 101 8.55 13.66 -7.01
CA PHE A 101 9.16 12.35 -6.88
C PHE A 101 10.67 12.48 -7.08
N HIS A 102 11.41 12.30 -6.00
CA HIS A 102 12.87 12.34 -5.96
C HIS A 102 13.44 10.96 -5.65
N VAL A 103 12.88 9.93 -6.29
CA VAL A 103 13.25 8.52 -6.10
C VAL A 103 13.67 7.94 -7.46
N PRO A 104 14.98 7.92 -7.79
CA PRO A 104 15.45 7.51 -9.13
C PRO A 104 15.05 6.10 -9.54
N SER A 105 14.85 5.19 -8.57
CA SER A 105 14.45 3.81 -8.84
C SER A 105 13.01 3.66 -9.34
N PHE A 106 12.14 4.67 -9.16
CA PHE A 106 10.71 4.53 -9.45
C PHE A 106 10.35 4.65 -10.95
N VAL A 107 11.25 5.17 -11.79
CA VAL A 107 10.98 5.53 -13.21
C VAL A 107 10.51 4.35 -14.09
N HIS A 108 10.72 3.10 -13.66
CA HIS A 108 10.41 1.90 -14.45
C HIS A 108 9.67 0.81 -13.66
N GLU A 109 9.01 1.19 -12.56
CA GLU A 109 8.29 0.21 -11.75
C GLU A 109 6.94 -0.17 -12.36
N PRO A 110 6.46 -1.42 -12.20
CA PRO A 110 5.22 -1.90 -12.81
C PRO A 110 3.95 -1.50 -12.02
N PHE A 111 4.04 -0.55 -11.10
CA PHE A 111 2.96 -0.14 -10.20
C PHE A 111 2.80 1.39 -10.16
N ASP A 112 1.57 1.84 -9.94
CA ASP A 112 1.15 3.24 -9.88
C ASP A 112 1.36 3.86 -8.49
N GLY A 113 1.49 3.02 -7.44
CA GLY A 113 1.77 3.49 -6.09
C GLY A 113 1.99 2.38 -5.06
N VAL A 114 1.97 2.76 -3.79
CA VAL A 114 2.14 1.85 -2.65
C VAL A 114 0.90 1.91 -1.76
N PHE A 115 0.42 0.75 -1.34
CA PHE A 115 -0.51 0.63 -0.23
C PHE A 115 0.26 0.23 1.03
N GLY A 116 0.39 1.18 1.94
CA GLY A 116 1.19 1.06 3.14
C GLY A 116 0.47 0.29 4.24
N LEU A 117 1.16 -0.69 4.80
CA LEU A 117 0.65 -1.63 5.79
C LEU A 117 1.43 -1.57 7.11
N ARG A 118 2.27 -0.54 7.31
CA ARG A 118 2.97 -0.32 8.59
C ARG A 118 2.00 -0.43 9.77
N LEU A 119 2.50 -0.87 10.93
CA LEU A 119 1.68 -0.89 12.14
C LEU A 119 1.45 0.54 12.65
N GLY A 120 0.54 0.69 13.61
CA GLY A 120 0.24 1.96 14.27
C GLY A 120 -1.22 2.39 14.14
N PRO A 121 -1.66 3.36 14.96
CA PRO A 121 -3.07 3.67 15.19
C PRO A 121 -3.82 4.21 13.96
N HIS A 122 -3.11 4.85 13.02
CA HIS A 122 -3.67 5.44 11.79
C HIS A 122 -3.26 4.67 10.52
N SER A 123 -2.76 3.44 10.67
CA SER A 123 -2.44 2.60 9.52
C SER A 123 -3.69 2.05 8.84
N ALA A 124 -3.58 1.69 7.56
CA ALA A 124 -4.68 1.04 6.84
C ALA A 124 -5.17 -0.24 7.55
N LEU A 125 -4.25 -1.03 8.12
CA LEU A 125 -4.57 -2.27 8.83
C LEU A 125 -5.35 -2.00 10.13
N SER A 126 -4.97 -0.95 10.87
CA SER A 126 -5.71 -0.49 12.05
C SER A 126 -7.08 0.09 11.68
N GLU A 127 -7.19 0.84 10.58
CA GLU A 127 -8.46 1.38 10.09
C GLU A 127 -9.43 0.27 9.65
N MET A 128 -8.95 -0.76 8.96
CA MET A 128 -9.75 -1.95 8.62
C MET A 128 -10.26 -2.66 9.88
N ALA A 129 -9.42 -2.79 10.92
CA ALA A 129 -9.82 -3.41 12.17
C ALA A 129 -10.82 -2.54 12.94
N ARG A 130 -10.57 -1.23 13.02
CA ARG A 130 -11.42 -0.25 13.72
C ARG A 130 -12.79 -0.09 13.07
N SER A 131 -12.87 -0.16 11.75
CA SER A 131 -14.12 -0.13 10.98
C SER A 131 -14.89 -1.46 11.02
N GLY A 132 -14.28 -2.52 11.54
CA GLY A 132 -14.89 -3.85 11.64
C GLY A 132 -14.84 -4.66 10.33
N VAL A 133 -14.13 -4.17 9.31
CA VAL A 133 -13.89 -4.91 8.05
C VAL A 133 -13.10 -6.19 8.31
N ILE A 134 -12.14 -6.13 9.25
CA ILE A 134 -11.42 -7.30 9.76
C ILE A 134 -11.54 -7.39 11.29
N GLY A 135 -11.56 -8.60 11.83
CA GLY A 135 -11.69 -8.80 13.28
C GLY A 135 -10.44 -8.44 14.09
N LYS A 136 -9.25 -8.51 13.47
CA LYS A 136 -7.95 -8.16 14.05
C LYS A 136 -7.07 -7.53 12.99
N PRO A 137 -6.14 -6.62 13.34
CA PRO A 137 -5.17 -6.03 12.41
C PRO A 137 -4.07 -7.05 12.07
N TRP A 138 -4.48 -8.18 11.47
CA TRP A 138 -3.61 -9.27 11.06
C TRP A 138 -3.51 -9.26 9.54
N LEU A 139 -2.33 -9.61 9.03
CA LEU A 139 -2.06 -9.75 7.61
C LEU A 139 -1.28 -11.04 7.39
N GLY A 140 -1.81 -11.90 6.52
CA GLY A 140 -1.12 -13.07 6.01
C GLY A 140 -0.67 -12.80 4.58
N LEU A 141 0.61 -13.00 4.29
CA LEU A 141 1.16 -12.89 2.94
C LEU A 141 1.69 -14.25 2.50
N TYR A 142 1.24 -14.71 1.35
CA TYR A 142 1.78 -15.87 0.65
C TYR A 142 2.39 -15.40 -0.67
N PHE A 143 3.69 -15.64 -0.83
CA PHE A 143 4.41 -15.38 -2.06
C PHE A 143 4.71 -16.72 -2.73
N SER A 144 4.13 -16.95 -3.92
CA SER A 144 4.36 -18.21 -4.61
C SER A 144 5.75 -18.26 -5.23
N PRO A 145 6.52 -19.35 -5.04
CA PRO A 145 7.79 -19.53 -5.73
C PRO A 145 7.62 -19.90 -7.21
N GLU A 146 6.40 -20.23 -7.65
CA GLU A 146 6.10 -20.66 -9.00
C GLU A 146 5.69 -19.48 -9.89
N GLU A 147 6.27 -19.39 -11.09
CA GLU A 147 5.99 -18.28 -12.01
C GLU A 147 4.52 -18.20 -12.46
N ASN A 148 3.73 -19.26 -12.37
CA ASN A 148 2.34 -19.25 -12.85
C ASN A 148 1.30 -19.26 -11.73
N VAL A 149 1.73 -19.15 -10.47
CA VAL A 149 0.84 -19.11 -9.31
C VAL A 149 0.88 -17.70 -8.73
N VAL A 150 -0.30 -17.13 -8.50
CA VAL A 150 -0.43 -15.80 -7.89
C VAL A 150 -0.14 -15.89 -6.39
N GLY A 151 0.46 -14.84 -5.83
CA GLY A 151 0.52 -14.67 -4.37
C GLY A 151 -0.86 -14.36 -3.79
N GLU A 152 -0.97 -14.41 -2.48
CA GLU A 152 -2.19 -14.07 -1.74
C GLU A 152 -1.85 -13.11 -0.60
N ALA A 153 -2.68 -12.08 -0.42
CA ALA A 153 -2.70 -11.26 0.78
C ALA A 153 -4.06 -11.44 1.46
N LEU A 154 -4.06 -12.00 2.67
CA LEU A 154 -5.26 -12.20 3.47
C LEU A 154 -5.27 -11.23 4.65
N PHE A 155 -6.24 -10.33 4.67
CA PHE A 155 -6.46 -9.41 5.77
C PHE A 155 -7.34 -10.07 6.85
N GLY A 156 -6.96 -9.92 8.12
CA GLY A 156 -7.63 -10.51 9.28
C GLY A 156 -7.14 -11.91 9.69
N GLY A 157 -6.15 -12.49 9.00
CA GLY A 157 -5.63 -13.82 9.32
C GLY A 157 -4.58 -14.32 8.33
N ALA A 158 -4.39 -15.64 8.28
CA ALA A 158 -3.53 -16.31 7.31
C ALA A 158 -4.27 -17.53 6.74
N ASN A 159 -4.10 -17.79 5.44
CA ASN A 159 -4.77 -18.92 4.77
C ASN A 159 -4.06 -20.22 5.10
N LYS A 160 -4.78 -21.14 5.75
CA LYS A 160 -4.23 -22.42 6.22
C LYS A 160 -3.75 -23.34 5.10
N SER A 161 -4.23 -23.12 3.87
CA SER A 161 -3.81 -23.89 2.69
C SER A 161 -2.37 -23.57 2.26
N HIS A 162 -1.79 -22.48 2.75
CA HIS A 162 -0.44 -22.02 2.39
C HIS A 162 0.64 -22.31 3.44
N TYR A 163 0.31 -22.98 4.55
CA TYR A 163 1.30 -23.36 5.56
C TYR A 163 0.93 -24.62 6.34
N ASP A 164 1.93 -25.46 6.61
CA ASP A 164 1.81 -26.61 7.50
C ASP A 164 2.06 -26.23 8.97
N GLY A 165 1.61 -27.06 9.90
CA GLY A 165 1.87 -26.88 11.33
C GLY A 165 1.19 -25.64 11.94
N SER A 166 1.85 -24.99 12.89
CA SER A 166 1.36 -23.80 13.60
C SER A 166 2.24 -22.59 13.33
N LEU A 167 1.65 -21.39 13.30
CA LEU A 167 2.41 -20.15 13.22
C LEU A 167 3.07 -19.85 14.57
N GLY A 168 4.36 -19.56 14.55
CA GLY A 168 5.06 -18.96 15.69
C GLY A 168 4.84 -17.45 15.70
N PHE A 169 4.75 -16.87 16.90
CA PHE A 169 4.57 -15.44 17.09
C PHE A 169 5.70 -14.88 17.94
N VAL A 170 6.18 -13.71 17.56
CA VAL A 170 7.18 -12.91 18.29
C VAL A 170 6.65 -11.51 18.50
N GLU A 171 7.11 -10.85 19.55
CA GLU A 171 6.71 -9.47 19.81
C GLU A 171 7.41 -8.52 18.83
N ALA A 172 6.62 -7.58 18.31
CA ALA A 172 7.11 -6.53 17.44
C ALA A 172 7.60 -5.33 18.25
N PHE A 173 8.57 -4.59 17.71
CA PHE A 173 9.05 -3.34 18.27
C PHE A 173 8.26 -2.15 17.75
N GLY A 174 7.53 -1.49 18.66
CA GLY A 174 6.77 -0.28 18.36
C GLY A 174 5.74 -0.51 17.25
N ASP A 175 5.66 0.45 16.32
CA ASP A 175 4.70 0.47 15.21
C ASP A 175 5.31 -0.08 13.89
N ALA A 176 6.23 -1.05 13.98
CA ALA A 176 6.86 -1.67 12.82
C ALA A 176 6.81 -3.20 12.89
N PHE A 177 6.82 -3.88 11.74
CA PHE A 177 7.08 -5.33 11.66
C PHE A 177 8.57 -5.62 11.86
N GLN A 178 9.12 -5.17 12.98
CA GLN A 178 10.50 -5.38 13.39
C GLN A 178 10.51 -6.21 14.66
N PHE A 179 11.34 -7.24 14.74
CA PHE A 179 11.44 -8.12 15.90
C PHE A 179 12.89 -8.62 16.04
N ASN A 180 13.24 -9.09 17.23
CA ASN A 180 14.54 -9.72 17.46
C ASN A 180 14.52 -11.16 16.95
N ILE A 181 15.59 -11.54 16.25
CA ILE A 181 15.89 -12.94 15.98
C ILE A 181 16.88 -13.35 17.05
N ASP A 182 16.42 -14.11 18.04
CA ASP A 182 17.33 -14.78 18.96
C ASP A 182 18.09 -15.87 18.18
N GLY A 183 19.42 -15.88 18.31
CA GLY A 183 20.31 -16.89 17.72
C GLY A 183 20.57 -18.04 18.67
#